data_AF-A0A378MEV6-F1
#
_entry.id   AF-A0A378MEV6-F1
#
_cell.length_a   1.000
_cell.length_b   1.000
_cell.length_c   1.000
_cell.angle_alpha   90.00
_cell.angle_beta   90.00
_cell.angle_gamma   90.00
#
_symmetry.space_group_name_H-M   'P 1'
#
loop_
_entity.id
_entity.type
_entity.pdbx_description
1 polymer ?
#
loop_
_entity_poly.entity_id
_entity_poly.type
_entity_poly.pdbx_seq_one_letter_code
_entity_poly.pdbx_strand_id
1 'polypeptide(L)'
;MCRKNQQQSSEKFSEIVDTYTDFTLQMLSLLQNKQHTHSEEKSCPSCGLAFSEFVANNRLGCEQCYEAFRENLVPYISQVQNSYRQHVGKRPIATTKQADTIEQIEALKRKLQEAIESEAFEEAALLRDQIKVLKGGDAG
;
A
#
# COMPACT_ATOMS: atom_id res chain seq x y z
N MET A 1 -30.84 11.89 14.76
CA MET A 1 -29.40 11.56 14.67
C MET A 1 -29.08 10.93 13.32
N CYS A 2 -28.95 11.72 12.23
CA CYS A 2 -28.62 11.18 10.90
C CYS A 2 -27.87 12.23 10.04
N ARG A 3 -26.78 12.81 10.56
CA ARG A 3 -25.99 13.85 9.86
C ARG A 3 -24.51 13.52 9.68
N LYS A 4 -23.98 12.51 10.41
CA LYS A 4 -22.54 12.19 10.39
C LYS A 4 -22.12 11.17 9.32
N ASN A 5 -23.09 10.54 8.63
CA ASN A 5 -22.82 9.46 7.67
C ASN A 5 -22.76 9.93 6.20
N GLN A 6 -23.06 11.21 5.93
CA GLN A 6 -23.12 11.78 4.56
C GLN A 6 -21.85 12.57 4.18
N GLN A 7 -21.04 12.99 5.17
CA GLN A 7 -19.80 13.75 4.96
C GLN A 7 -18.57 12.85 4.71
N GLN A 8 -18.53 11.65 5.29
CA GLN A 8 -17.41 10.70 5.11
C GLN A 8 -17.30 10.10 3.69
N SER A 9 -18.39 10.13 2.91
CA SER A 9 -18.40 9.61 1.54
C SER A 9 -17.89 10.60 0.51
N SER A 10 -18.06 11.92 0.75
CA SER A 10 -17.57 12.96 -0.15
C SER A 10 -16.08 13.23 0.01
N GLU A 11 -15.56 13.18 1.24
CA GLU A 11 -14.12 13.40 1.53
C GLU A 11 -13.24 12.27 0.97
N LYS A 12 -13.70 11.01 1.06
CA LYS A 12 -13.00 9.88 0.43
C LYS A 12 -13.01 9.94 -1.09
N PHE A 13 -14.06 10.53 -1.67
CA PHE A 13 -14.14 10.70 -3.12
C PHE A 13 -13.20 11.80 -3.61
N SER A 14 -13.09 12.92 -2.88
CA SER A 14 -12.14 13.99 -3.24
C SER A 14 -10.69 13.49 -3.19
N GLU A 15 -10.29 12.72 -2.18
CA GLU A 15 -8.93 12.17 -2.10
C GLU A 15 -8.57 11.26 -3.30
N ILE A 16 -9.53 10.45 -3.77
CA ILE A 16 -9.34 9.60 -4.96
C ILE A 16 -9.24 10.44 -6.23
N VAL A 17 -10.01 11.54 -6.32
CA VAL A 17 -9.94 12.46 -7.46
C VAL A 17 -8.63 13.24 -7.45
N ASP A 18 -8.17 13.68 -6.28
CA ASP A 18 -6.92 14.43 -6.10
C ASP A 18 -5.69 13.60 -6.49
N THR A 19 -5.64 12.33 -6.08
CA THR A 19 -4.57 11.40 -6.50
C THR A 19 -4.58 11.15 -8.01
N TYR A 20 -5.75 11.11 -8.64
CA TYR A 20 -5.86 10.93 -10.08
C TYR A 20 -5.48 12.21 -10.85
N THR A 21 -5.80 13.39 -10.32
CA THR A 21 -5.39 14.67 -10.91
C THR A 21 -3.88 14.89 -10.80
N ASP A 22 -3.26 14.54 -9.68
CA ASP A 22 -1.80 14.64 -9.51
C ASP A 22 -1.06 13.72 -10.48
N PHE A 23 -1.54 12.48 -10.61
CA PHE A 23 -0.98 11.53 -11.58
C PHE A 23 -1.11 12.06 -13.02
N THR A 24 -2.28 12.58 -13.41
CA THR A 24 -2.52 13.07 -14.79
C THR A 24 -1.73 14.34 -15.09
N LEU A 25 -1.60 15.28 -14.14
CA LEU A 25 -0.79 16.49 -14.29
C LEU A 25 0.70 16.17 -14.44
N GLN A 26 1.20 15.19 -13.70
CA GLN A 26 2.59 14.77 -13.85
C GLN A 26 2.83 14.01 -15.15
N MET A 27 1.91 13.14 -15.58
CA MET A 27 1.99 12.46 -16.88
C MET A 27 2.00 13.50 -18.02
N LEU A 28 1.17 14.54 -17.91
CA LEU A 28 1.17 15.67 -18.83
C LEU A 28 2.51 16.43 -18.81
N SER A 29 3.07 16.69 -17.62
CA SER A 29 4.39 17.31 -17.46
C SER A 29 5.51 16.49 -18.09
N LEU A 30 5.40 15.16 -18.13
CA LEU A 30 6.41 14.28 -18.74
C LEU A 30 6.31 14.28 -20.26
N LEU A 31 5.09 14.35 -20.80
CA LEU A 31 4.87 14.58 -22.23
C LEU A 31 5.36 15.97 -22.65
N GLN A 32 5.34 16.95 -21.74
CA GLN A 32 5.79 18.32 -21.98
C GLN A 32 7.30 18.53 -21.74
N ASN A 33 7.95 17.75 -20.86
CA ASN A 33 9.38 17.84 -20.60
C ASN A 33 10.20 17.07 -21.66
N LYS A 34 10.50 17.78 -22.75
CA LYS A 34 11.43 17.38 -23.83
C LYS A 34 12.92 17.31 -23.39
N GLN A 35 13.20 17.16 -22.09
CA GLN A 35 14.53 17.33 -21.48
C GLN A 35 14.79 16.27 -20.40
N HIS A 36 14.84 15.00 -20.78
CA HIS A 36 15.70 14.01 -20.10
C HIS A 36 16.57 13.35 -21.16
N THR A 37 17.59 14.09 -21.58
CA THR A 37 18.69 13.61 -22.41
C THR A 37 19.72 12.93 -21.50
N HIS A 38 19.80 11.60 -21.56
CA HIS A 38 21.03 10.77 -21.57
C HIS A 38 20.70 9.32 -21.20
N SER A 39 19.99 8.64 -22.10
CA SER A 39 20.23 7.23 -22.33
C SER A 39 20.23 7.08 -23.83
N GLU A 40 21.30 6.51 -24.39
CA GLU A 40 21.33 5.98 -25.75
C GLU A 40 19.95 5.38 -26.07
N GLU A 41 19.42 5.60 -27.27
CA GLU A 41 18.10 5.10 -27.69
C GLU A 41 18.02 3.58 -27.50
N LYS A 42 17.73 3.15 -26.27
CA LYS A 42 17.57 1.74 -25.93
C LYS A 42 16.33 1.33 -26.69
N SER A 43 16.51 0.44 -27.65
CA SER A 43 15.44 -0.27 -28.31
C SER A 43 15.22 -1.59 -27.58
N CYS A 44 13.98 -2.08 -27.59
CA CYS A 44 13.71 -3.40 -27.07
C CYS A 44 14.44 -4.45 -27.93
N PRO A 45 15.26 -5.34 -27.33
CA PRO A 45 16.00 -6.35 -28.11
C PRO A 45 15.09 -7.40 -28.77
N SER A 46 13.82 -7.50 -28.34
CA SER A 46 12.86 -8.48 -28.87
C SER A 46 12.01 -7.93 -30.01
N CYS A 47 11.39 -6.75 -29.83
CA CYS A 47 10.46 -6.19 -30.82
C CYS A 47 10.99 -4.93 -31.53
N GLY A 48 12.17 -4.43 -31.16
CA GLY A 48 12.79 -3.26 -31.76
C GLY A 48 12.18 -1.91 -31.37
N LEU A 49 11.10 -1.90 -30.56
CA LEU A 49 10.44 -0.67 -30.11
C LEU A 49 11.45 0.28 -29.46
N ALA A 50 11.54 1.52 -29.93
CA ALA A 50 12.38 2.53 -29.31
C ALA A 50 11.66 3.16 -28.10
N PHE A 51 12.41 3.58 -27.08
CA PHE A 51 11.80 4.22 -25.91
C PHE A 51 11.03 5.51 -26.27
N SER A 52 11.49 6.26 -27.27
CA SER A 52 10.80 7.46 -27.79
C SER A 52 9.41 7.15 -28.36
N GLU A 53 9.25 6.02 -29.04
CA GLU A 53 7.97 5.55 -29.58
C GLU A 53 7.01 5.12 -28.45
N PHE A 54 7.54 4.54 -27.36
CA PHE A 54 6.76 4.27 -26.16
C PHE A 54 6.24 5.57 -25.53
N VAL A 55 7.08 6.61 -25.39
CA VAL A 55 6.65 7.90 -24.81
C VAL A 55 5.57 8.56 -25.66
N ALA A 56 5.65 8.46 -26.99
CA ALA A 56 4.65 9.02 -27.89
C ALA A 56 3.31 8.27 -27.83
N ASN A 57 3.33 6.94 -27.77
CA ASN A 57 2.13 6.11 -27.90
C ASN A 57 1.61 5.55 -26.56
N ASN A 58 2.36 5.70 -25.46
CA ASN A 58 2.12 5.13 -24.14
C ASN A 58 1.82 3.61 -24.14
N ARG A 59 2.41 2.87 -25.09
CA ARG A 59 2.17 1.44 -25.29
C ARG A 59 3.47 0.66 -25.45
N LEU A 60 3.61 -0.41 -24.67
CA LEU A 60 4.71 -1.37 -24.78
C LEU A 60 4.37 -2.43 -25.83
N GLY A 61 5.39 -2.90 -26.57
CA GLY A 61 5.20 -3.81 -27.70
C GLY A 61 5.22 -5.30 -27.35
N CYS A 62 6.07 -5.71 -26.41
CA CYS A 62 6.19 -7.09 -25.95
C CYS A 62 6.57 -7.14 -24.45
N GLU A 63 6.62 -8.35 -23.87
CA GLU A 63 6.99 -8.53 -22.46
C GLU A 63 8.42 -8.05 -22.13
N GLN A 64 9.37 -8.22 -23.06
CA GLN A 64 10.76 -7.80 -22.85
C GLN A 64 10.92 -6.27 -22.78
N CYS A 65 9.91 -5.51 -23.20
CA CYS A 65 9.91 -4.05 -23.07
C CYS A 65 9.90 -3.60 -21.59
N TYR A 66 9.32 -4.39 -20.67
CA TYR A 66 9.33 -4.06 -19.25
C TYR A 66 10.75 -4.10 -18.67
N GLU A 67 11.58 -5.04 -19.12
CA GLU A 67 12.96 -5.15 -18.67
C GLU A 67 13.85 -4.14 -19.41
N ALA A 68 13.68 -3.99 -20.73
CA ALA A 68 14.47 -3.08 -21.56
C ALA A 68 14.36 -1.61 -21.10
N PHE A 69 13.18 -1.20 -20.60
CA PHE A 69 12.92 0.17 -20.14
C PHE A 69 12.76 0.28 -18.62
N ARG A 70 13.22 -0.72 -17.86
CA ARG A 70 12.99 -0.82 -16.42
C ARG A 70 13.39 0.42 -15.65
N GLU A 71 14.57 0.97 -15.94
CA GLU A 71 15.11 2.18 -15.28
C GLU A 71 14.15 3.37 -15.42
N ASN A 72 13.52 3.51 -16.58
CA ASN A 72 12.57 4.57 -16.88
C ASN A 72 11.16 4.24 -16.38
N LEU A 73 10.72 2.97 -16.41
CA LEU A 73 9.36 2.56 -16.05
C LEU A 73 9.13 2.47 -14.53
N VAL A 74 10.13 2.02 -13.76
CA VAL A 74 9.99 1.76 -12.32
C VAL A 74 9.53 3.01 -11.54
N PRO A 75 10.08 4.23 -11.75
CA PRO A 75 9.60 5.42 -11.09
C PRO A 75 8.10 5.67 -11.32
N TYR A 76 7.65 5.57 -12.58
CA TYR A 76 6.25 5.80 -12.95
C TYR A 76 5.29 4.75 -12.39
N ILE A 77 5.64 3.47 -12.55
CA ILE A 77 4.82 2.36 -12.05
C ILE A 77 4.70 2.46 -10.52
N SER A 78 5.81 2.75 -9.83
CA SER A 78 5.80 2.87 -8.37
C SER A 78 4.87 3.99 -7.91
N GLN A 79 4.81 5.12 -8.62
CA GLN A 79 3.96 6.24 -8.23
C GLN A 79 2.45 5.91 -8.35
N VAL A 80 2.05 5.24 -9.44
CA VAL A 80 0.66 4.76 -9.61
C VAL A 80 0.29 3.74 -8.54
N GLN A 81 1.27 2.94 -8.12
CA GLN A 81 1.10 1.90 -7.13
C GLN A 81 1.42 2.40 -5.72
N ASN A 82 1.16 3.67 -5.37
CA ASN A 82 1.38 4.21 -4.02
C ASN A 82 2.80 3.97 -3.47
N SER A 83 3.81 4.15 -4.32
CA SER A 83 5.23 3.88 -4.06
C SER A 83 5.60 2.40 -3.85
N TYR A 84 4.66 1.46 -3.98
CA TYR A 84 4.96 0.04 -3.95
C TYR A 84 5.62 -0.39 -5.27
N ARG A 85 6.80 -1.02 -5.16
CA ARG A 85 7.52 -1.62 -6.30
C ARG A 85 7.24 -3.11 -6.47
N GLN A 86 6.58 -3.71 -5.48
CA GLN A 86 6.25 -5.12 -5.43
C GLN A 86 4.82 -5.26 -4.91
N HIS A 87 4.08 -6.21 -5.46
CA HIS A 87 2.73 -6.51 -4.99
C HIS A 87 2.81 -7.16 -3.61
N VAL A 88 2.43 -6.42 -2.56
CA VAL A 88 2.42 -6.89 -1.16
C VAL A 88 1.15 -7.64 -0.77
N GLY A 89 0.24 -7.88 -1.73
CA GLY A 89 -1.06 -8.50 -1.48
C GLY A 89 -2.18 -7.48 -1.24
N LYS A 90 -3.42 -7.86 -1.57
CA LYS A 90 -4.63 -7.08 -1.25
C LYS A 90 -5.17 -7.54 0.10
N ARG A 91 -5.18 -6.68 1.11
CA ARG A 91 -5.73 -7.00 2.44
C ARG A 91 -7.11 -6.37 2.60
N PRO A 92 -8.19 -7.16 2.76
CA PRO A 92 -9.51 -6.62 3.04
C PRO A 92 -9.51 -5.81 4.34
N ILE A 93 -10.15 -4.65 4.36
CA ILE A 93 -10.23 -3.77 5.55
C ILE A 93 -10.85 -4.51 6.77
N ALA A 94 -11.74 -5.46 6.52
CA ALA A 94 -12.32 -6.31 7.56
C ALA A 94 -11.28 -7.22 8.25
N THR A 95 -10.25 -7.65 7.53
CA THR A 95 -9.15 -8.47 8.08
C THR A 95 -8.12 -7.63 8.83
N THR A 96 -8.04 -6.32 8.58
CA THR A 96 -7.13 -5.42 9.31
C THR A 96 -7.50 -5.38 10.80
N LYS A 97 -8.78 -5.19 11.12
CA LYS A 97 -9.25 -5.20 12.52
C LYS A 97 -8.97 -6.53 13.22
N GLN A 98 -9.13 -7.65 12.51
CA GLN A 98 -8.82 -8.97 13.07
C GLN A 98 -7.33 -9.15 13.32
N ALA A 99 -6.48 -8.67 12.40
CA ALA A 99 -5.03 -8.70 12.56
C ALA A 99 -4.57 -7.83 13.74
N ASP A 100 -5.10 -6.62 13.89
CA ASP A 100 -4.79 -5.73 15.00
C ASP A 100 -5.17 -6.38 16.35
N THR A 101 -6.34 -7.02 16.43
CA THR A 101 -6.76 -7.76 17.64
C THR A 101 -5.84 -8.95 17.92
N ILE A 102 -5.40 -9.68 16.89
CA ILE A 102 -4.46 -10.81 17.06
C ILE A 102 -3.12 -10.31 17.61
N GLU A 103 -2.58 -9.23 17.05
CA GLU A 103 -1.31 -8.65 17.49
C GLU A 103 -1.40 -8.12 18.93
N GLN A 104 -2.51 -7.48 19.30
CA GLN A 104 -2.78 -7.04 20.67
C GLN A 104 -2.86 -8.23 21.64
N ILE A 105 -3.53 -9.33 21.25
CA ILE A 105 -3.59 -10.55 22.06
C ILE A 105 -2.20 -11.16 22.25
N GLU A 106 -1.36 -11.18 21.22
CA GLU A 106 0.01 -11.68 21.33
C GLU A 106 0.87 -10.81 22.25
N ALA A 107 0.74 -9.49 22.16
CA ALA A 107 1.44 -8.58 23.07
C ALA A 107 1.02 -8.79 24.54
N LEU A 108 -0.28 -8.95 24.81
CA LEU A 108 -0.79 -9.21 26.16
C LEU A 108 -0.35 -10.58 26.69
N LYS A 109 -0.25 -11.61 25.82
CA LYS A 109 0.29 -12.92 26.21
C LYS A 109 1.76 -12.84 26.64
N ARG A 110 2.58 -12.02 25.97
CA ARG A 110 3.97 -11.80 26.40
C ARG A 110 4.03 -11.17 27.79
N LYS A 111 3.26 -10.11 28.01
CA LYS A 111 3.17 -9.45 29.33
C LYS A 111 2.64 -10.37 30.42
N LEU A 112 1.67 -11.23 30.09
CA LEU A 112 1.14 -12.22 31.03
C LEU A 112 2.25 -13.19 31.47
N GLN A 113 3.06 -13.65 30.53
CA GLN A 113 4.18 -14.55 30.82
C GLN A 113 5.23 -13.87 31.71
N GLU A 114 5.57 -12.62 31.41
CA GLU A 114 6.48 -11.80 32.23
C GLU A 114 5.94 -11.62 33.66
N ALA A 115 4.65 -11.32 33.83
CA ALA A 115 4.02 -11.17 35.14
C ALA A 115 3.99 -12.49 35.95
N ILE A 116 3.85 -13.64 35.28
CA ILE A 116 3.94 -14.96 35.92
C ILE A 116 5.37 -15.22 36.39
N GLU A 117 6.36 -14.92 35.56
CA GLU A 117 7.79 -15.10 35.87
C GLU A 117 8.26 -14.18 37.00
N SER A 118 7.68 -12.99 37.12
CA SER A 118 7.95 -12.05 38.22
C SER A 118 7.07 -12.25 39.46
N GLU A 119 6.31 -13.35 39.53
CA GLU A 119 5.38 -13.67 40.64
C GLU A 119 4.30 -12.59 40.91
N ALA A 120 3.99 -11.76 39.92
CA ALA A 120 2.98 -10.71 39.97
C ALA A 120 1.59 -11.26 39.63
N PHE A 121 1.02 -12.10 40.51
CA PHE A 121 -0.22 -12.85 40.23
C PHE A 121 -1.47 -11.97 40.06
N GLU A 122 -1.52 -10.80 40.70
CA GLU A 122 -2.62 -9.84 40.54
C GLU A 122 -2.62 -9.24 39.13
N GLU A 123 -1.44 -8.82 38.64
CA GLU A 123 -1.28 -8.31 37.28
C GLU A 123 -1.54 -9.39 36.22
N ALA A 124 -1.09 -10.62 36.48
CA ALA A 124 -1.37 -11.76 35.62
C ALA A 124 -2.88 -12.05 35.50
N ALA A 125 -3.65 -11.92 36.58
CA ALA A 125 -5.10 -12.08 36.55
C ALA A 125 -5.77 -11.01 35.67
N LEU A 126 -5.36 -9.74 35.79
CA LEU A 126 -5.87 -8.64 34.97
C LEU A 126 -5.56 -8.84 33.48
N LEU A 127 -4.33 -9.22 33.15
CA LEU A 127 -3.90 -9.47 31.76
C LEU A 127 -4.64 -10.65 31.15
N ARG A 128 -4.90 -11.71 31.91
CA ARG A 128 -5.69 -12.87 31.47
C ARG A 128 -7.12 -12.46 31.15
N ASP A 129 -7.75 -11.66 31.99
CA ASP A 129 -9.13 -11.24 31.81
C ASP A 129 -9.26 -10.28 30.60
N GLN A 130 -8.27 -9.40 30.38
CA GLN A 130 -8.16 -8.57 29.16
C GLN A 130 -8.06 -9.41 27.88
N ILE A 131 -7.26 -10.48 27.88
CA ILE A 131 -7.15 -11.41 26.74
C ILE A 131 -8.49 -12.12 26.48
N LYS A 132 -9.24 -12.47 27.54
CA LYS A 132 -10.55 -13.12 27.42
C LYS A 132 -11.57 -12.20 26.76
N VAL A 133 -11.62 -10.93 27.18
CA VAL A 133 -12.50 -9.90 26.59
C VAL A 133 -12.17 -9.68 25.11
N LEU A 134 -10.89 -9.54 24.76
CA LEU A 134 -10.47 -9.34 23.36
C LEU A 134 -10.76 -10.53 22.45
N LYS A 135 -10.85 -11.75 23.00
CA LYS A 135 -11.26 -12.96 22.28
C LYS A 135 -12.79 -13.13 22.16
N GLY A 136 -13.58 -12.21 22.73
CA GLY A 136 -15.04 -12.30 22.73
C GLY A 136 -15.60 -13.31 23.73
N GLY A 137 -14.86 -13.64 24.79
CA GLY A 137 -15.38 -14.43 25.90
C GLY A 137 -16.02 -13.51 26.93
N ASP A 138 -17.32 -13.70 27.19
CA ASP A 138 -18.09 -12.89 28.13
C ASP A 138 -17.39 -12.76 29.50
N ALA A 139 -17.26 -11.51 29.95
CA ALA A 139 -16.87 -11.17 31.32
C ALA A 139 -18.09 -11.44 32.21
N GLY A 140 -18.14 -12.62 32.81
CA GLY A 140 -19.09 -12.98 33.86
C GLY A 140 -18.57 -12.55 35.21
#